data_AF-A0A354CS93-F1
#
_entry.id   AF-A0A354CS93-F1
#
_cell.length_a   1.000
_cell.length_b   1.000
_cell.length_c   1.000
_cell.angle_alpha   90.00
_cell.angle_beta   90.00
_cell.angle_gamma   90.00
#
_symmetry.space_group_name_H-M   'P 1'
#
loop_
_entity.id
_entity.type
_entity.pdbx_description
1 polymer ?
#
loop_
_entity_poly.entity_id
_entity_poly.type
_entity_poly.pdbx_seq_one_letter_code
_entity_poly.pdbx_strand_id
1 'polypeptide(L)' 'MELPNTVEGRIDIFNLPEGEYEVRNNIALVETLSNTAYTMGDKVKVTLAAVNVGMGQIDFTLDEHIVVK' A
#
# COMPACT_ATOMS: atom_id res chain seq x y z
N MET A 1 -17.30 15.58 -9.91
CA MET A 1 -16.67 14.55 -10.75
C MET A 1 -15.34 14.26 -10.09
N GLU A 2 -15.28 13.23 -9.25
CA GLU A 2 -14.05 12.83 -8.55
C GLU A 2 -13.23 12.02 -9.55
N LEU A 3 -12.12 12.57 -10.03
CA LEU A 3 -11.16 11.77 -10.79
C LEU A 3 -10.47 10.81 -9.82
N PRO A 4 -10.38 9.51 -10.12
CA PRO A 4 -9.53 8.62 -9.35
C PRO A 4 -8.12 9.22 -9.36
N ASN A 5 -7.52 9.35 -8.18
CA ASN A 5 -6.19 9.94 -8.02
C ASN A 5 -5.23 9.33 -9.05
N THR A 6 -4.82 10.12 -10.05
CA THR A 6 -3.95 9.69 -11.17
C THR A 6 -2.47 9.65 -10.79
N VAL A 7 -2.19 9.62 -9.48
CA VAL A 7 -0.87 9.82 -8.91
C VAL A 7 -0.43 8.50 -8.29
N GLU A 8 0.73 8.02 -8.73
CA GLU A 8 1.38 6.86 -8.15
C GLU A 8 2.29 7.29 -6.99
N GLY A 9 2.40 6.43 -5.98
CA GLY A 9 3.31 6.63 -4.86
C GLY A 9 3.55 5.31 -4.14
N ARG A 10 4.37 5.35 -3.09
CA ARG A 10 4.81 4.17 -2.35
C ARG A 10 4.25 4.18 -0.94
N ILE A 11 3.90 3.00 -0.45
CA ILE A 11 3.69 2.74 0.98
C ILE A 11 4.91 1.97 1.46
N ASP A 12 5.55 2.45 2.51
CA ASP A 12 6.65 1.72 3.15
C ASP A 12 6.10 0.56 3.99
N ILE A 13 6.83 -0.57 4.04
CA ILE A 13 6.48 -1.71 4.90
C ILE A 13 6.41 -1.31 6.38
N PHE A 14 7.16 -0.29 6.80
CA PHE A 14 7.11 0.23 8.17
C PHE A 14 5.81 1.00 8.48
N ASN A 15 5.03 1.37 7.46
CA ASN A 15 3.72 1.99 7.62
C ASN A 15 2.57 0.97 7.60
N LEU A 16 2.88 -0.32 7.51
CA LEU A 16 1.89 -1.38 7.62
C LEU A 16 1.65 -1.73 9.10
N PRO A 17 0.50 -2.34 9.44
CA PRO A 17 0.28 -2.87 10.79
C PRO A 17 1.43 -3.77 11.25
N GLU A 18 1.75 -3.78 12.55
CA GLU A 18 2.78 -4.67 13.08
C GLU A 18 2.48 -6.13 12.74
N GLY A 19 3.46 -6.81 12.15
CA GLY A 19 3.32 -8.19 11.69
C GLY A 19 4.58 -8.67 10.99
N GLU A 20 4.67 -9.98 10.74
CA GLU A 20 5.70 -10.56 9.90
C GLU A 20 5.20 -10.62 8.46
N TYR A 21 5.95 -10.04 7.53
CA TYR A 21 5.57 -9.96 6.12
C TYR A 21 6.53 -10.76 5.25
N GLU A 22 5.98 -11.60 4.37
CA GLU A 22 6.73 -12.36 3.38
C GLU A 22 6.29 -12.01 1.95
N VAL A 23 7.25 -12.01 1.03
CA VAL A 23 6.95 -11.83 -0.40
C VAL A 23 6.63 -13.18 -1.01
N ARG A 24 5.38 -13.40 -1.43
CA ARG A 24 4.93 -14.59 -2.15
C ARG A 24 4.90 -14.36 -3.65
N ASN A 25 5.48 -15.28 -4.42
CA ASN A 25 5.47 -15.29 -5.89
C ASN A 25 5.95 -13.99 -6.55
N ASN A 26 6.76 -13.19 -5.85
CA ASN A 26 7.27 -11.88 -6.29
C ASN A 26 6.20 -10.82 -6.62
N ILE A 27 4.93 -11.07 -6.28
CA ILE A 27 3.80 -10.19 -6.65
C ILE A 27 2.85 -9.89 -5.50
N ALA A 28 3.01 -10.57 -4.36
CA ALA A 28 2.14 -10.42 -3.18
C ALA A 28 2.99 -10.22 -1.94
N LEU A 29 2.62 -9.25 -1.11
CA LEU A 29 3.14 -9.12 0.25
C LEU A 29 2.11 -9.73 1.20
N VAL A 30 2.49 -10.75 1.96
CA VAL A 30 1.57 -11.48 2.83
C VAL A 30 2.01 -11.38 4.27
N GLU A 31 1.11 -10.93 5.14
CA GLU A 31 1.32 -10.95 6.57
C GLU A 31 1.02 -12.36 7.11
N THR A 32 1.95 -12.96 7.85
CA THR A 32 1.94 -14.40 8.14
C THR A 32 0.92 -14.82 9.20
N LEU A 33 0.53 -13.94 10.12
CA LEU A 33 -0.37 -14.28 11.24
C LEU A 33 -1.84 -14.18 10.85
N SER A 34 -2.23 -13.09 10.21
CA SER A 34 -3.57 -12.80 9.69
C SER A 34 -3.81 -13.38 8.29
N ASN A 35 -2.73 -13.77 7.59
CA ASN A 35 -2.76 -14.21 6.19
C ASN A 35 -3.34 -13.14 5.24
N THR A 36 -3.27 -11.86 5.64
CA THR A 36 -3.67 -10.72 4.81
C THR A 36 -2.65 -10.56 3.69
N ALA A 37 -3.13 -10.61 2.44
CA ALA A 37 -2.30 -10.48 1.25
C ALA A 37 -2.57 -9.14 0.57
N TYR A 38 -1.53 -8.35 0.40
CA TYR A 38 -1.53 -7.13 -0.39
C TYR A 38 -1.03 -7.45 -1.78
N THR A 39 -1.90 -7.33 -2.78
CA THR A 39 -1.63 -7.72 -4.17
C THR A 39 -1.91 -6.59 -5.15
N MET A 40 -1.30 -6.67 -6.34
CA MET A 40 -1.60 -5.72 -7.41
C MET A 40 -3.07 -5.81 -7.81
N GLY A 41 -3.76 -4.66 -7.82
CA GLY A 41 -5.19 -4.55 -8.16
C GLY A 41 -6.11 -4.40 -6.95
N ASP A 42 -5.60 -4.60 -5.73
CA ASP A 42 -6.36 -4.33 -4.51
C ASP A 42 -6.71 -2.84 -4.40
N LYS A 43 -7.91 -2.57 -3.87
CA LYS A 43 -8.30 -1.21 -3.52
C LYS A 43 -7.81 -0.92 -2.11
N VAL A 44 -7.26 0.27 -1.91
CA VAL A 44 -6.78 0.73 -0.60
C VAL A 44 -7.25 2.15 -0.35
N LYS A 45 -7.41 2.51 0.93
CA LYS A 45 -7.44 3.90 1.37
C LYS A 45 -6.08 4.25 1.96
N VAL A 46 -5.59 5.41 1.57
CA VAL A 46 -4.28 5.90 1.95
C VAL A 46 -4.36 7.36 2.36
N THR A 47 -3.48 7.75 3.26
CA THR A 47 -3.23 9.15 3.63
C THR A 47 -1.87 9.59 3.10
N LEU A 48 -1.80 10.82 2.59
CA LEU A 48 -0.55 11.42 2.13
C LEU A 48 0.40 11.63 3.31
N ALA A 49 1.56 10.97 3.29
CA ALA A 49 2.55 11.07 4.36
C ALA A 49 3.59 12.15 4.06
N ALA A 50 4.17 12.12 2.86
CA ALA A 50 5.20 13.07 2.44
C ALA A 50 5.24 13.21 0.91
N VAL A 51 5.76 14.36 0.45
CA VAL A 51 6.01 14.64 -0.96
C VAL A 51 7.42 15.18 -1.12
N ASN A 52 8.23 14.50 -1.93
CA ASN A 52 9.54 14.97 -2.35
C ASN A 52 9.53 15.26 -3.85
N VAL A 53 9.36 16.54 -4.18
CA VAL A 53 9.31 17.02 -5.57
C VAL A 53 10.65 16.83 -6.28
N GLY A 54 11.78 16.99 -5.57
CA GLY A 54 13.11 16.87 -6.15
C GLY A 54 13.44 15.45 -6.62
N MET A 55 12.82 14.44 -6.01
CA MET A 55 12.97 13.03 -6.37
C MET A 55 11.77 12.44 -7.13
N GLY A 56 10.71 13.23 -7.32
CA GLY A 56 9.44 12.75 -7.89
C GLY A 56 8.78 11.65 -7.05
N GLN A 57 8.97 11.68 -5.72
CA GLN A 57 8.47 10.65 -4.80
C GLN A 57 7.31 11.16 -3.96
N ILE A 58 6.32 10.30 -3.77
CA ILE A 58 5.16 10.53 -2.92
C ILE A 58 5.03 9.30 -2.03
N ASP A 59 5.05 9.53 -0.73
CA ASP A 59 4.92 8.49 0.28
C ASP A 59 3.52 8.55 0.91
N PHE A 60 2.94 7.38 1.09
CA PHE A 60 1.61 7.18 1.64
C PHE A 60 1.67 6.31 2.90
N THR A 61 0.71 6.51 3.81
CA THR A 61 0.38 5.57 4.89
C THR A 61 -0.87 4.78 4.51
N LEU A 62 -0.91 3.50 4.87
CA LEU A 62 -2.08 2.65 4.66
C LEU A 62 -3.10 2.88 5.77
N ASP A 63 -4.31 3.29 5.42
CA ASP A 63 -5.41 3.46 6.38
C ASP A 63 -6.34 2.23 6.39
N GLU A 64 -6.68 1.71 5.21
CA GLU A 64 -7.59 0.58 5.06
C GLU A 64 -7.26 -0.24 3.80
N HIS A 65 -7.21 -1.57 3.94
CA HIS A 65 -7.12 -2.50 2.82
C HIS A 65 -8.51 -3.05 2.48
N ILE A 66 -8.93 -2.82 1.23
CA ILE A 66 -10.26 -3.21 0.74
C ILE A 66 -10.08 -4.40 -0.19
N VAL A 67 -10.23 -5.60 0.37
CA VAL A 67 -10.19 -6.85 -0.38
C VAL A 67 -11.39 -6.92 -1.32
N VAL A 68 -11.13 -6.86 -2.63
CA VAL A 68 -12.17 -7.07 -3.64
C VAL A 68 -12.33 -8.59 -3.80
N LYS A 69 -13.44 -9.13 -3.30
CA LYS A 69 -13.82 -10.54 -3.48
C LYS A 69 -14.20 -10.87 -4.91
#